data_AF-A0A4Z1PGZ8-F1
#
_entry.id   AF-A0A4Z1PGZ8-F1
#
_cell.length_a   1.000
_cell.length_b   1.000
_cell.length_c   1.000
_cell.angle_alpha   90.00
_cell.angle_beta   90.00
_cell.angle_gamma   90.00
#
_symmetry.space_group_name_H-M   'P 1'
#
loop_
_entity.id
_entity.type
_entity.pdbx_description
1 polymer ?
#
loop_
_entity_poly.entity_id
_entity_poly.type
_entity_poly.pdbx_seq_one_letter_code
_entity_poly.pdbx_strand_id
1 'polypeptide(L)'
;MKASVILSFLLTVVSAAPPTNKAKREQNVNTQNNFLSQKDGKIGAFAGARESVANAGKFFTSTYPATGTVQLMAGNWDHQVGLKATTKGVMQLVDLGRDFTADKIPKDAPGSVEWGVFQVGTGGEITVKDGADVPTRQWITYLDTDGVYYVGLWDGVTQQPRSFANVTLVATKTEGLWT
;
A
#
# COMPACT_ATOMS: atom_id res chain seq x y z
N MET A 1 13.47 15.89 2.13
CA MET A 1 12.44 16.35 3.09
C MET A 1 11.85 15.12 3.78
N LYS A 2 11.59 15.18 5.09
CA LYS A 2 11.03 14.06 5.87
C LYS A 2 9.56 14.35 6.16
N ALA A 3 8.65 13.41 5.91
CA ALA A 3 7.22 13.57 6.20
C ALA A 3 6.67 12.32 6.90
N SER A 4 5.85 12.57 7.93
CA SER A 4 5.05 11.55 8.62
C SER A 4 3.71 11.41 7.92
N VAL A 5 3.28 10.17 7.70
CA VAL A 5 2.05 9.83 6.99
C VAL A 5 1.31 8.70 7.70
N ILE A 6 -0.01 8.68 7.53
CA ILE A 6 -0.84 7.51 7.84
C ILE A 6 -1.22 6.86 6.51
N LEU A 7 -1.00 5.56 6.43
CA LEU A 7 -1.45 4.77 5.29
C LEU A 7 -2.85 4.23 5.55
N SER A 8 -3.71 4.41 4.54
CA SER A 8 -5.05 3.85 4.52
C SER A 8 -5.35 3.34 3.13
N PHE A 9 -6.30 2.41 3.03
CA PHE A 9 -6.84 2.03 1.73
C PHE A 9 -8.32 2.36 1.61
N LEU A 10 -8.70 2.78 0.41
CA LEU A 10 -10.07 3.07 0.01
C LEU A 10 -10.60 1.93 -0.83
N LEU A 11 -11.67 1.28 -0.37
CA LEU A 11 -12.44 0.34 -1.17
C LEU A 11 -13.27 1.11 -2.21
N THR A 12 -13.04 0.82 -3.49
CA THR A 12 -13.89 1.36 -4.56
C THR A 12 -14.89 0.30 -4.98
N VAL A 13 -16.13 0.38 -4.48
CA VAL A 13 -17.21 -0.46 -5.00
C VAL A 13 -17.73 0.18 -6.29
N VAL A 14 -17.38 -0.39 -7.44
CA VAL A 14 -17.97 0.03 -8.72
C VAL A 14 -19.34 -0.62 -8.85
N SER A 15 -20.39 0.11 -8.44
CA SER A 15 -21.76 -0.22 -8.85
C SER A 15 -21.93 0.17 -10.32
N ALA A 16 -22.07 -0.80 -11.21
CA ALA A 16 -22.46 -0.55 -12.59
C ALA A 16 -23.95 -0.18 -12.63
N ALA A 17 -24.25 1.13 -12.57
CA ALA A 17 -25.59 1.61 -12.91
C ALA A 17 -25.80 1.56 -14.43
N PRO A 18 -26.98 1.15 -14.93
CA PRO A 18 -27.30 1.23 -16.35
C PRO A 18 -27.29 2.70 -16.84
N PRO A 19 -26.98 2.95 -18.12
CA PRO A 19 -26.65 4.28 -18.60
C PRO A 19 -27.91 5.09 -18.85
N THR A 20 -28.31 5.96 -17.93
CA THR A 20 -29.18 7.09 -18.28
C THR A 20 -28.88 8.33 -17.45
N ASN A 21 -28.54 9.38 -18.22
CA ASN A 21 -28.68 10.81 -17.96
C ASN A 21 -27.71 11.53 -17.01
N LYS A 22 -27.31 12.70 -17.53
CA LYS A 22 -26.35 13.67 -17.02
C LYS A 22 -26.81 14.26 -15.68
N ALA A 23 -26.50 13.59 -14.59
CA ALA A 23 -26.36 14.23 -13.28
C ALA A 23 -24.88 14.31 -12.96
N LYS A 24 -24.42 15.47 -12.44
CA LYS A 24 -23.08 15.60 -11.83
C LYS A 24 -22.89 14.40 -10.90
N ARG A 25 -21.94 13.53 -11.25
CA ARG A 25 -21.48 12.44 -10.38
C ARG A 25 -20.80 13.07 -9.17
N GLU A 26 -21.56 13.46 -8.16
CA GLU A 26 -21.05 13.33 -6.81
C GLU A 26 -20.95 11.82 -6.57
N GLN A 27 -19.72 11.33 -6.73
CA GLN A 27 -19.35 9.97 -6.41
C GLN A 27 -19.47 9.86 -4.89
N ASN A 28 -20.66 9.51 -4.41
CA ASN A 28 -20.87 9.07 -3.04
C ASN A 28 -20.17 7.71 -2.90
N VAL A 29 -18.84 7.75 -2.81
CA VAL A 29 -18.03 6.61 -2.42
C VAL A 29 -18.42 6.34 -0.97
N ASN A 30 -19.05 5.21 -0.70
CA ASN A 30 -19.16 4.70 0.68
C ASN A 30 -17.75 4.27 1.10
N THR A 31 -16.92 5.23 1.52
CA THR A 31 -15.50 5.05 1.85
C THR A 31 -15.37 4.41 3.22
N GLN A 32 -15.38 3.08 3.28
CA GLN A 32 -14.77 2.40 4.44
C GLN A 32 -13.26 2.52 4.31
N ASN A 33 -12.70 3.63 4.82
CA ASN A 33 -11.27 3.78 5.00
C ASN A 33 -10.81 2.83 6.10
N ASN A 34 -9.93 1.90 5.75
CA ASN A 34 -9.24 1.07 6.72
C ASN A 34 -7.81 1.57 6.86
N PHE A 35 -7.39 1.83 8.10
CA PHE A 35 -6.02 2.20 8.39
C PHE A 35 -5.11 0.98 8.42
N LEU A 36 -3.86 1.16 8.01
CA LEU A 36 -2.87 0.12 8.03
C LEU A 36 -2.02 0.19 9.30
N SER A 37 -1.60 -0.96 9.78
CA SER A 37 -0.56 -1.09 10.80
C SER A 37 0.38 -2.22 10.43
N GLN A 38 1.44 -2.39 11.22
CA GLN A 38 2.42 -3.46 11.07
C GLN A 38 2.31 -4.44 12.23
N LYS A 39 2.40 -5.73 11.93
CA LYS A 39 2.46 -6.80 12.93
C LYS A 39 3.19 -8.00 12.33
N ASP A 40 4.17 -8.54 13.06
CA ASP A 40 4.90 -9.76 12.71
C ASP A 40 5.47 -9.76 11.27
N GLY A 41 6.05 -8.64 10.83
CA GLY A 41 6.63 -8.47 9.48
C GLY A 41 5.60 -8.28 8.36
N LYS A 42 4.30 -8.24 8.67
CA LYS A 42 3.22 -8.00 7.71
C LYS A 42 2.59 -6.63 7.90
N ILE A 43 2.14 -6.02 6.80
CA ILE A 43 1.37 -4.77 6.81
C ILE A 43 -0.06 -5.05 6.36
N GLY A 44 -1.03 -4.64 7.18
CA GLY A 44 -2.44 -4.92 6.94
C GLY A 44 -3.38 -4.11 7.82
N ALA A 45 -4.67 -4.27 7.58
CA ALA A 45 -5.74 -3.71 8.39
C ALA A 45 -6.06 -4.65 9.55
N PHE A 46 -5.25 -4.56 10.61
CA PHE A 46 -5.43 -5.30 11.86
C PHE A 46 -6.58 -4.72 12.69
N ALA A 47 -7.35 -5.59 13.36
CA ALA A 47 -8.46 -5.17 14.21
C ALA A 47 -8.00 -4.17 15.31
N GLY A 48 -8.78 -3.14 15.56
CA GLY A 48 -8.49 -2.06 16.51
C GLY A 48 -7.65 -0.93 15.90
N ALA A 49 -6.66 -1.27 15.07
CA ALA A 49 -5.87 -0.30 14.31
C ALA A 49 -6.62 0.20 13.07
N ARG A 50 -7.31 -0.69 12.35
CA ARG A 50 -7.95 -0.36 11.07
C ARG A 50 -9.13 0.60 11.20
N GLU A 51 -9.81 0.64 12.35
CA GLU A 51 -10.97 1.50 12.59
C GLU A 51 -10.61 2.87 13.22
N SER A 52 -9.37 3.07 13.69
CA SER A 52 -8.99 4.26 14.44
C SER A 52 -7.63 4.80 14.03
N VAL A 53 -7.61 6.05 13.57
CA VAL A 53 -6.39 6.83 13.27
C VAL A 53 -5.41 6.82 14.44
N ALA A 54 -5.91 6.88 15.68
CA ALA A 54 -5.06 6.94 16.87
C ALA A 54 -4.30 5.62 17.13
N ASN A 55 -4.83 4.50 16.64
CA ASN A 55 -4.24 3.17 16.77
C ASN A 55 -3.58 2.68 15.48
N ALA A 56 -3.61 3.49 14.41
CA ALA A 56 -3.01 3.18 13.13
C ALA A 56 -1.48 3.17 13.22
N GLY A 57 -0.85 2.41 12.32
CA GLY A 57 0.60 2.45 12.15
C GLY A 57 1.06 3.82 11.67
N LYS A 58 2.19 4.28 12.20
CA LYS A 58 2.88 5.47 11.68
C LYS A 58 3.85 5.04 10.60
N PHE A 59 3.75 5.71 9.46
CA PHE A 59 4.64 5.51 8.33
C PHE A 59 5.30 6.83 7.98
N PHE A 60 6.42 6.75 7.27
CA PHE A 60 7.15 7.92 6.86
C PHE A 60 7.69 7.76 5.46
N THR A 61 7.79 8.87 4.76
CA THR A 61 8.35 8.91 3.41
C THR A 61 9.72 9.57 3.44
N SER A 62 10.67 8.98 2.72
CA SER A 62 11.93 9.62 2.36
C SER A 62 12.21 9.39 0.89
N THR A 63 12.93 10.32 0.26
CA THR A 63 13.49 10.08 -1.07
C THR A 63 14.49 8.93 -0.99
N TYR A 64 14.42 8.00 -1.93
CA TYR A 64 15.41 6.96 -2.16
C TYR A 64 16.39 7.45 -3.25
N PRO A 65 17.65 7.79 -2.92
CA PRO A 65 18.52 8.54 -3.82
C PRO A 65 18.88 7.81 -5.12
N ALA A 66 19.02 6.49 -5.09
CA ALA A 66 19.51 5.71 -6.23
C ALA A 66 18.59 5.77 -7.45
N THR A 67 17.28 5.88 -7.24
CA THR A 67 16.25 5.85 -8.30
C THR A 67 15.37 7.11 -8.31
N GLY A 68 15.51 8.00 -7.33
CA GLY A 68 14.71 9.23 -7.19
C GLY A 68 13.25 8.97 -6.79
N THR A 69 12.91 7.74 -6.42
CA THR A 69 11.59 7.32 -5.92
C THR A 69 11.51 7.55 -4.41
N VAL A 70 10.44 7.07 -3.79
CA VAL A 70 10.17 7.17 -2.36
C VAL A 70 10.37 5.81 -1.70
N GLN A 71 11.02 5.82 -0.54
CA GLN A 71 10.98 4.72 0.42
C GLN A 71 9.92 5.00 1.48
N LEU A 72 9.15 3.97 1.81
CA LEU A 72 8.24 3.97 2.94
C LEU A 72 8.96 3.35 4.13
N MET A 73 8.95 4.05 5.25
CA MET A 73 9.47 3.60 6.53
C MET A 73 8.28 3.40 7.47
N ALA A 74 8.38 2.46 8.39
CA ALA A 74 7.40 2.25 9.44
C ALA A 74 8.07 2.30 10.82
N GLY A 75 7.29 2.14 11.89
CA GLY A 75 7.80 2.20 13.25
C GLY A 75 8.23 3.61 13.64
N ASN A 76 9.45 3.77 14.14
CA ASN A 76 10.05 5.07 14.47
C ASN A 76 11.17 5.41 13.46
N TRP A 77 10.87 5.29 12.16
CA TRP A 77 11.84 5.40 11.06
C TRP A 77 12.90 4.31 11.01
N ASP A 78 12.69 3.23 11.74
CA ASP A 78 13.69 2.19 11.91
C ASP A 78 13.38 0.93 11.12
N HIS A 79 12.24 0.85 10.45
CA HIS A 79 11.78 -0.31 9.72
C HIS A 79 11.48 0.05 8.26
N GLN A 80 12.08 -0.68 7.31
CA GLN A 80 11.86 -0.44 5.88
C GLN A 80 10.61 -1.19 5.40
N VAL A 81 9.71 -0.52 4.69
CA VAL A 81 8.58 -1.17 4.02
C VAL A 81 8.99 -1.58 2.60
N GLY A 82 8.58 -2.78 2.19
CA GLY A 82 8.82 -3.31 0.86
C GLY A 82 7.64 -4.12 0.30
N LEU A 83 7.80 -4.54 -0.95
CA LEU A 83 6.92 -5.38 -1.73
C LEU A 83 7.59 -6.73 -1.90
N LYS A 84 7.10 -7.75 -1.20
CA LYS A 84 7.62 -9.10 -1.30
C LYS A 84 6.81 -9.90 -2.31
N ALA A 85 7.47 -10.44 -3.32
CA ALA A 85 6.84 -11.37 -4.26
C ALA A 85 6.30 -12.59 -3.50
N THR A 86 5.00 -12.78 -3.55
CA THR A 86 4.34 -14.00 -3.07
C THR A 86 4.05 -14.91 -4.27
N THR A 87 3.62 -16.13 -3.99
CA THR A 87 3.15 -17.01 -5.07
C THR A 87 1.86 -16.45 -5.68
N LYS A 88 1.79 -16.39 -7.02
CA LYS A 88 0.61 -16.01 -7.84
C LYS A 88 0.43 -14.51 -8.16
N GLY A 89 1.49 -13.84 -8.63
CA GLY A 89 1.36 -12.51 -9.28
C GLY A 89 0.93 -11.37 -8.37
N VAL A 90 1.06 -11.56 -7.05
CA VAL A 90 0.84 -10.54 -6.03
C VAL A 90 2.17 -10.26 -5.33
N MET A 91 2.48 -8.97 -5.17
CA MET A 91 3.57 -8.51 -4.31
C MET A 91 2.97 -7.95 -3.03
N GLN A 92 3.16 -8.63 -1.91
CA GLN A 92 2.61 -8.24 -0.62
C GLN A 92 3.40 -7.08 0.00
N LEU A 93 2.70 -6.12 0.58
CA LEU A 93 3.32 -5.08 1.40
C LEU A 93 3.79 -5.68 2.74
N VAL A 94 5.08 -5.57 3.02
CA VAL A 94 5.73 -6.18 4.19
C VAL A 94 6.61 -5.18 4.93
N ASP A 95 6.79 -5.41 6.21
CA ASP A 95 7.81 -4.75 7.04
C ASP A 95 9.08 -5.61 7.01
N LEU A 96 10.20 -5.03 6.56
CA LEU A 96 11.49 -5.68 6.40
C LEU A 96 12.40 -5.55 7.63
N GLY A 97 11.97 -4.81 8.65
CA GLY A 97 12.77 -4.53 9.84
C GLY A 97 13.93 -3.55 9.60
N ARG A 98 14.86 -3.52 10.56
CA ARG A 98 15.89 -2.48 10.71
C ARG A 98 17.14 -2.63 9.85
N ASP A 99 17.52 -3.87 9.55
CA ASP A 99 18.83 -4.19 8.95
C ASP A 99 18.72 -4.64 7.48
N PHE A 100 17.60 -4.34 6.83
CA PHE A 100 17.42 -4.71 5.43
C PHE A 100 18.29 -3.82 4.53
N THR A 101 19.44 -4.36 4.10
CA THR A 101 20.55 -3.63 3.45
C THR A 101 20.86 -4.14 2.04
N ALA A 102 19.98 -4.92 1.41
CA ALA A 102 20.30 -5.49 0.12
C ALA A 102 20.40 -4.39 -0.94
N ASP A 103 21.56 -3.90 -1.34
CA ASP A 103 21.72 -2.83 -2.36
C ASP A 103 21.23 -3.20 -3.79
N LYS A 104 20.45 -4.28 -3.95
CA LYS A 104 19.94 -4.77 -5.23
C LYS A 104 18.52 -5.26 -5.12
N ILE A 105 17.65 -4.65 -5.92
CA ILE A 105 16.29 -5.07 -6.25
C ILE A 105 16.39 -6.41 -6.99
N PRO A 106 16.06 -7.58 -6.38
CA PRO A 106 15.91 -8.80 -7.15
C PRO A 106 14.55 -8.71 -7.86
N LYS A 107 14.55 -8.33 -9.13
CA LYS A 107 13.33 -8.43 -9.93
C LYS A 107 12.97 -9.91 -10.11
N ASP A 108 11.70 -10.23 -9.90
CA ASP A 108 11.06 -11.46 -10.37
C ASP A 108 11.54 -12.81 -9.79
N ALA A 109 12.32 -12.83 -8.70
CA ALA A 109 12.65 -14.08 -8.00
C ALA A 109 11.56 -14.45 -6.96
N PRO A 110 11.21 -15.75 -6.78
CA PRO A 110 10.35 -16.17 -5.67
C PRO A 110 10.95 -15.72 -4.33
N GLY A 111 10.18 -14.96 -3.55
CA GLY A 111 10.67 -14.35 -2.30
C GLY A 111 11.56 -13.13 -2.50
N SER A 112 11.65 -12.59 -3.71
CA SER A 112 12.24 -11.28 -3.93
C SER A 112 11.47 -10.20 -3.20
N VAL A 113 12.19 -9.14 -2.85
CA VAL A 113 11.65 -7.98 -2.17
C VAL A 113 12.06 -6.75 -2.95
N GLU A 114 11.13 -5.84 -3.18
CA GLU A 114 11.40 -4.52 -3.73
C GLU A 114 11.07 -3.46 -2.69
N TRP A 115 11.97 -2.51 -2.46
CA TRP A 115 11.72 -1.37 -1.58
C TRP A 115 12.33 -0.13 -2.22
N GLY A 116 11.97 1.04 -1.69
CA GLY A 116 12.38 2.30 -2.31
C GLY A 116 11.79 2.50 -3.71
N VAL A 117 10.78 1.72 -4.14
CA VAL A 117 10.15 1.80 -5.47
C VAL A 117 8.87 2.64 -5.47
N PHE A 118 8.48 3.24 -4.35
CA PHE A 118 7.18 3.90 -4.24
C PHE A 118 7.21 5.31 -4.87
N GLN A 119 6.04 5.83 -5.20
CA GLN A 119 5.86 7.25 -5.50
C GLN A 119 4.62 7.74 -4.75
N VAL A 120 4.60 9.03 -4.41
CA VAL A 120 3.45 9.68 -3.77
C VAL A 120 2.87 10.68 -4.78
N GLY A 121 1.64 10.43 -5.22
CA GLY A 121 0.88 11.31 -6.08
C GLY A 121 0.49 12.61 -5.38
N THR A 122 -0.03 13.57 -6.14
CA THR A 122 -0.45 14.87 -5.62
C THR A 122 -1.60 14.78 -4.62
N GLY A 123 -2.44 13.74 -4.70
CA GLY A 123 -3.51 13.44 -3.75
C GLY A 123 -3.09 12.51 -2.61
N GLY A 124 -1.80 12.17 -2.51
CA GLY A 124 -1.26 11.21 -1.54
C GLY A 124 -1.33 9.76 -1.99
N GLU A 125 -1.79 9.47 -3.21
CA GLU A 125 -1.88 8.12 -3.73
C GLU A 125 -0.48 7.49 -3.81
N ILE A 126 -0.35 6.27 -3.29
CA ILE A 126 0.88 5.52 -3.40
C ILE A 126 0.86 4.75 -4.71
N THR A 127 1.88 4.91 -5.54
CA THR A 127 2.12 4.10 -6.74
C THR A 127 3.50 3.46 -6.69
N VAL A 128 3.83 2.62 -7.68
CA VAL A 128 5.10 1.89 -7.76
C VAL A 128 5.80 2.21 -9.08
N LYS A 129 7.07 2.58 -8.99
CA LYS A 129 8.01 2.78 -10.10
C LYS A 129 9.23 1.88 -9.87
N ASP A 130 9.10 0.65 -10.31
CA ASP A 130 10.13 -0.40 -10.32
C ASP A 130 10.74 -0.60 -11.73
N GLY A 131 10.23 0.11 -12.74
CA GLY A 131 10.67 -0.01 -14.13
C GLY A 131 10.07 -1.20 -14.87
N ALA A 132 9.07 -1.89 -14.31
CA ALA A 132 8.26 -2.83 -15.06
C ALA A 132 7.07 -2.11 -15.70
N ASP A 133 6.83 -2.36 -16.98
CA ASP A 133 5.71 -1.79 -17.73
C ASP A 133 4.51 -2.73 -17.67
N VAL A 134 3.81 -2.73 -16.52
CA VAL A 134 2.61 -3.53 -16.30
C VAL A 134 1.44 -2.60 -16.02
N PRO A 135 0.74 -2.10 -17.07
CA PRO A 135 -0.32 -1.10 -16.93
C PRO A 135 -1.55 -1.62 -16.17
N THR A 136 -1.66 -2.94 -16.01
CA THR A 136 -2.74 -3.61 -15.28
C THR A 136 -2.46 -3.76 -13.78
N ARG A 137 -1.29 -3.31 -13.29
CA ARG A 137 -0.97 -3.37 -11.87
C ARG A 137 -1.90 -2.50 -11.04
N GLN A 138 -2.41 -3.06 -9.96
CA GLN A 138 -3.30 -2.36 -9.06
C GLN A 138 -3.11 -2.79 -7.62
N TRP A 139 -3.37 -1.87 -6.70
CA TRP A 139 -3.41 -2.18 -5.28
C TRP A 139 -4.66 -2.96 -4.95
N ILE A 140 -4.47 -3.97 -4.12
CA ILE A 140 -5.51 -4.89 -3.72
C ILE A 140 -5.45 -5.08 -2.22
N THR A 141 -6.60 -5.32 -1.63
CA THR A 141 -6.67 -5.96 -0.32
C THR A 141 -7.15 -7.39 -0.49
N TYR A 142 -6.63 -8.29 0.33
CA TYR A 142 -7.10 -9.66 0.37
C TYR A 142 -7.15 -10.18 1.80
N LEU A 143 -8.16 -11.00 2.07
CA LEU A 143 -8.32 -11.69 3.35
C LEU A 143 -7.47 -12.96 3.31
N ASP A 144 -6.51 -13.06 4.23
CA ASP A 144 -5.70 -14.26 4.41
C ASP A 144 -6.34 -15.18 5.47
N THR A 145 -5.77 -16.37 5.63
CA THR A 145 -6.25 -17.44 6.52
C THR A 145 -6.31 -17.04 8.00
N ASP A 146 -5.56 -16.03 8.41
CA ASP A 146 -5.55 -15.45 9.76
C ASP A 146 -6.68 -14.43 9.99
N GLY A 147 -7.55 -14.19 9.00
CA GLY A 147 -8.66 -13.25 9.09
C GLY A 147 -8.24 -11.78 8.99
N VAL A 148 -6.99 -11.50 8.62
CA VAL A 148 -6.47 -10.14 8.42
C VAL A 148 -6.55 -9.76 6.95
N TYR A 149 -6.93 -8.50 6.71
CA TYR A 149 -6.88 -7.90 5.39
C TYR A 149 -5.47 -7.36 5.13
N TYR A 150 -4.68 -8.07 4.32
CA TYR A 150 -3.39 -7.60 3.87
C TYR A 150 -3.53 -6.74 2.62
N VAL A 151 -2.47 -5.98 2.31
CA VAL A 151 -2.38 -5.15 1.10
C VAL A 151 -1.27 -5.70 0.22
N GLY A 152 -1.53 -5.71 -1.08
CA GLY A 152 -0.52 -6.10 -2.08
C GLY A 152 -0.77 -5.43 -3.43
N LEU A 153 0.23 -5.50 -4.28
CA LEU A 153 0.18 -5.08 -5.68
C LEU A 153 -0.04 -6.32 -6.54
N TRP A 154 -1.20 -6.41 -7.19
CA TRP A 154 -1.51 -7.49 -8.13
C TRP A 154 -1.14 -7.07 -9.54
N ASP A 155 -0.57 -7.98 -10.33
CA ASP A 155 -0.18 -7.74 -11.73
C ASP A 155 -1.36 -7.51 -12.69
N GLY A 156 -2.59 -7.85 -12.28
CA GLY A 156 -3.79 -7.67 -13.09
C GLY A 156 -4.11 -8.80 -14.06
N VAL A 157 -3.27 -9.84 -14.13
CA VAL A 157 -3.40 -10.94 -15.11
C VAL A 157 -3.33 -12.33 -14.46
N THR A 158 -2.53 -12.50 -13.41
CA THR A 158 -2.42 -13.77 -12.69
C THR A 158 -3.68 -14.02 -11.87
N GLN A 159 -4.01 -15.28 -11.59
CA GLN A 159 -5.20 -15.62 -10.81
C GLN A 159 -5.27 -14.87 -9.48
N GLN A 160 -6.39 -14.17 -9.25
CA GLN A 160 -6.63 -13.39 -8.04
C GLN A 160 -6.67 -14.28 -6.78
N PRO A 161 -6.23 -13.74 -5.61
CA PRO A 161 -6.56 -14.32 -4.30
C PRO A 161 -8.07 -14.53 -4.12
N ARG A 162 -8.44 -15.52 -3.31
CA ARG A 162 -9.85 -15.96 -3.15
C ARG A 162 -10.79 -14.88 -2.58
N SER A 163 -10.26 -14.00 -1.74
CA SER A 163 -10.98 -12.89 -1.14
C SER A 163 -10.21 -11.63 -1.47
N PHE A 164 -10.72 -10.83 -2.40
CA PHE A 164 -9.97 -9.79 -3.07
C PHE A 164 -10.85 -8.56 -3.29
N ALA A 165 -10.29 -7.37 -3.14
CA ALA A 165 -10.90 -6.13 -3.61
C ALA A 165 -9.83 -5.14 -4.09
N ASN A 166 -10.14 -4.42 -5.17
CA ASN A 166 -9.33 -3.30 -5.61
C ASN A 166 -9.40 -2.17 -4.62
N VAL A 167 -8.25 -1.57 -4.33
CA VAL A 167 -8.16 -0.45 -3.40
C VAL A 167 -7.23 0.62 -3.93
N THR A 168 -7.33 1.83 -3.38
CA THR A 168 -6.30 2.86 -3.54
C THR A 168 -5.57 3.00 -2.23
N LEU A 169 -4.25 2.82 -2.23
CA LEU A 169 -3.40 3.13 -1.08
C LEU A 169 -3.13 4.64 -1.04
N VAL A 170 -3.44 5.28 0.07
CA VAL A 170 -3.28 6.73 0.25
C VAL A 170 -2.45 7.01 1.49
N ALA A 171 -1.43 7.85 1.32
CA ALA A 171 -0.65 8.46 2.38
C ALA A 171 -1.21 9.84 2.70
N THR A 172 -1.81 9.96 3.89
CA THR A 172 -2.28 11.26 4.39
C THR A 172 -1.21 11.85 5.30
N LYS A 173 -0.79 13.07 5.00
CA LYS A 173 0.15 13.81 5.86
C LYS A 173 -0.44 13.97 7.25
N THR A 174 0.29 13.52 8.26
CA THR A 174 0.02 13.94 9.64
C THR A 174 0.78 15.23 9.88
N GLU A 175 0.13 16.27 10.40
CA GLU A 175 0.80 17.53 10.74
C GLU A 175 2.05 17.28 11.60
N GLY A 176 3.05 18.15 11.48
CA GLY A 176 4.36 17.97 12.11
C GLY A 176 4.22 17.89 13.63
N LEU A 177 4.67 16.79 14.23
CA LEU A 177 4.68 16.57 15.68
C LEU A 177 5.73 17.42 16.44
N TRP A 178 6.13 18.58 15.91
CA TRP A 178 7.11 19.44 16.55
C TRP A 178 6.70 20.91 16.39
N THR A 179 6.15 21.47 17.47
CA THR A 179 6.31 22.88 17.85
C THR A 179 7.41 22.97 18.88
#